data_AF-A0A922TND7-F1
#
_entry.id   AF-A0A922TND7-F1
#
_cell.length_a   1.000
_cell.length_b   1.000
_cell.length_c   1.000
_cell.angle_alpha   90.00
_cell.angle_beta   90.00
_cell.angle_gamma   90.00
#
_symmetry.space_group_name_H-M   'P 1'
#
loop_
_entity.id
_entity.type
_entity.pdbx_description
1 polymer ?
#
loop_
_entity_poly.entity_id
_entity_poly.type
_entity_poly.pdbx_seq_one_letter_code
_entity_poly.pdbx_strand_id
1 'polypeptide(L)' 'MRINKQQWQWIFYDWANSGYGILVVTAVLPVYFKAVAEQAGISAANSTAYWGLC' A
#
# COMPACT_ATOMS: atom_id res chain seq x y z
N MET A 1 30.06 -8.65 6.27
CA MET A 1 29.24 -8.47 7.50
C MET A 1 28.33 -9.69 7.62
N ARG A 2 28.38 -10.45 8.73
CA ARG A 2 27.57 -11.68 8.89
C ARG A 2 26.40 -11.40 9.83
N ILE A 3 25.17 -11.55 9.34
CA ILE A 3 23.95 -11.35 10.12
C ILE A 3 23.78 -12.53 11.10
N ASN A 4 23.55 -12.23 12.38
CA ASN A 4 23.35 -13.24 13.42
C ASN A 4 21.87 -13.64 13.55
N LYS A 5 21.58 -14.71 14.30
CA LYS A 5 20.22 -15.25 14.44
C LYS A 5 19.22 -14.22 15.01
N GLN A 6 19.66 -13.40 15.97
CA GLN A 6 18.83 -12.36 16.57
C GLN A 6 18.45 -11.28 15.55
N GLN A 7 19.41 -10.81 14.75
CA GLN A 7 19.14 -9.83 13.68
C GLN A 7 18.15 -10.38 12.63
N TRP A 8 18.25 -11.65 12.26
CA TRP A 8 17.27 -12.30 11.39
C TRP A 8 15.86 -12.33 12.00
N GLN A 9 15.73 -12.58 13.30
CA GLN A 9 14.42 -12.54 13.98
C GLN A 9 13.79 -11.15 13.91
N TRP A 10 14.58 -10.09 14.11
CA TRP A 10 14.10 -8.71 14.00
C TRP A 10 13.72 -8.34 12.56
N ILE A 11 14.47 -8.79 11.56
CA ILE A 11 14.13 -8.56 10.14
C ILE A 11 12.78 -9.21 9.79
N PHE A 12 12.52 -10.44 10.23
CA PHE A 12 11.22 -11.09 10.00
C PHE A 12 10.09 -10.45 10.79
N TYR A 13 10.37 -9.96 12.00
CA TYR A 13 9.42 -9.20 12.80
C TYR A 13 9.01 -7.90 12.10
N ASP A 14 9.99 -7.12 11.62
CA ASP A 14 9.75 -5.88 10.86
C ASP A 14 9.03 -6.16 9.54
N TRP A 15 9.40 -7.22 8.82
CA TRP A 15 8.74 -7.62 7.59
C TRP A 15 7.26 -7.97 7.82
N ALA A 16 6.97 -8.76 8.87
CA ALA A 16 5.60 -9.10 9.23
C ALA A 16 4.80 -7.87 9.69
N ASN A 17 5.42 -6.95 10.44
CA ASN A 17 4.79 -5.72 10.90
C ASN A 17 4.54 -4.73 9.74
N SER A 18 5.36 -4.77 8.69
CA SER A 18 5.22 -3.93 7.49
C SER A 18 4.11 -4.39 6.54
N GLY A 19 3.76 -5.68 6.57
CA GLY A 19 2.76 -6.28 5.69
C GLY A 19 1.38 -5.62 5.80
N TYR A 20 1.01 -5.17 7.00
CA TYR A 20 -0.25 -4.46 7.23
C TYR A 20 -0.29 -3.12 6.46
N GLY A 21 0.77 -2.32 6.54
CA GLY A 21 0.85 -1.04 5.82
C GLY A 21 0.82 -1.23 4.30
N ILE A 22 1.53 -2.25 3.79
CA ILE A 22 1.53 -2.59 2.37
C ILE A 22 0.12 -2.98 1.90
N LEU A 23 -0.58 -3.84 2.65
CA LEU A 23 -1.95 -4.25 2.31
C LEU A 23 -2.91 -3.05 2.29
N VAL A 24 -2.81 -2.16 3.27
CA VAL A 24 -3.66 -0.96 3.32
C VAL A 24 -3.41 -0.07 2.10
N VAL A 25 -2.15 0.21 1.75
CA VAL A 25 -1.80 1.11 0.64
C VAL A 25 -2.08 0.49 -0.74
N THR A 26 -1.90 -0.82 -0.89
CA THR A 26 -2.01 -1.51 -2.19
C THR A 26 -3.39 -2.07 -2.50
N ALA A 27 -4.18 -2.46 -1.49
CA ALA A 27 -5.49 -3.08 -1.70
C ALA A 27 -6.66 -2.18 -1.26
N VAL A 28 -6.55 -1.52 -0.11
CA VAL A 28 -7.68 -0.75 0.47
C VAL A 28 -7.76 0.67 -0.10
N LEU A 29 -6.63 1.36 -0.11
CA LEU A 29 -6.52 2.76 -0.55
C LEU A 29 -6.97 3.00 -2.01
N PRO A 30 -6.62 2.16 -3.01
CA PRO A 30 -7.07 2.36 -4.38
C PRO A 30 -8.59 2.21 -4.55
N VAL A 31 -9.20 1.29 -3.80
CA VAL A 31 -10.66 1.06 -3.83
C VAL A 31 -11.39 2.25 -3.22
N TYR A 32 -10.91 2.74 -2.07
CA TYR A 32 -11.44 3.94 -1.44
C TYR A 32 -11.28 5.17 -2.33
N PHE A 33 -10.12 5.35 -2.94
CA PHE A 33 -9.84 6.46 -3.85
C PHE A 33 -10.80 6.47 -5.05
N LYS A 34 -11.08 5.30 -5.65
CA LYS A 34 -12.06 5.19 -6.73
C LYS A 34 -13.46 5.59 -6.28
N ALA A 35 -13.91 5.15 -5.10
CA ALA A 35 -15.23 5.52 -4.57
C ALA A 35 -15.35 7.04 -4.32
N VAL A 36 -14.31 7.68 -3.79
CA VAL A 36 -14.27 9.14 -3.60
C VAL A 36 -14.23 9.89 -4.93
N ALA A 37 -13.42 9.42 -5.89
CA ALA A 37 -13.33 10.02 -7.21
C ALA A 37 -14.66 9.94 -7.97
N GLU A 38 -15.38 8.82 -7.86
CA GLU A 38 -16.72 8.65 -8.42
C GLU A 38 -17.72 9.64 -7.80
N GLN A 39 -17.70 9.81 -6.48
CA GLN A 39 -18.54 10.82 -5.80
C GLN A 39 -18.19 12.26 -6.21
N ALA A 40 -16.93 12.52 -6.56
CA ALA A 40 -16.47 13.81 -7.07
C ALA A 40 -16.77 14.01 -8.58
N GLY A 41 -17.44 13.06 -9.24
CA GLY A 41 -17.77 13.13 -10.67
C GLY A 41 -16.58 12.88 -11.61
N ILE A 42 -15.48 12.32 -11.10
CA ILE A 42 -14.29 11.99 -11.89
C ILE A 42 -14.53 10.64 -12.59
N SER A 43 -14.27 10.59 -13.90
CA SER A 43 -14.39 9.34 -14.65
C SER A 43 -13.41 8.27 -14.16
N ALA A 44 -13.79 6.99 -14.24
CA ALA A 44 -12.96 5.87 -13.79
C ALA A 44 -11.58 5.79 -14.49
N ALA A 45 -11.50 6.27 -15.74
CA ALA A 45 -10.25 6.38 -16.47
C ALA A 45 -9.34 7.46 -15.86
N ASN A 46 -9.91 8.61 -15.51
CA ASN A 46 -9.17 9.72 -14.88
C ASN A 46 -8.77 9.40 -13.43
N SER A 47 -9.63 8.72 -12.66
CA SER A 47 -9.27 8.30 -11.30
C SER A 47 -8.10 7.32 -11.28
N THR A 48 -8.03 6.41 -12.25
CA THR A 48 -6.90 5.47 -12.38
C THR A 48 -5.63 6.19 -12.81
N ALA A 49 -5.73 7.18 -13.70
CA ALA A 49 -4.61 8.02 -14.10
C ALA A 49 -4.08 8.87 -12.92
N TYR A 50 -4.95 9.48 -12.12
CA TYR A 50 -4.54 10.23 -10.92
C TYR A 50 -3.86 9.33 -9.88
N TRP A 51 -4.40 8.13 -9.64
CA TRP A 51 -3.79 7.17 -8.72
C TRP A 51 -2.38 6.71 -9.18
N GLY A 52 -2.18 6.51 -10.48
CA GLY A 52 -0.90 6.07 -11.05
C GLY A 52 0.13 7.17 -11.30
N LEU A 53 -0.26 8.43 -11.17
CA LEU A 53 0.64 9.60 -11.25
C LEU A 53 1.18 10.03 -9.86
N CYS A 54 0.69 9.41 -8.79
CA CYS A 54 1.14 9.61 -7.41
C CYS A 54 2.28 8.66 -7.04
#